data_AF-A0AAV6DLT9-F1
#
_entry.id   AF-A0AAV6DLT9-F1
#
_cell.length_a   1.000
_cell.length_b   1.000
_cell.length_c   1.000
_cell.angle_alpha   90.00
_cell.angle_beta   90.00
_cell.angle_gamma   90.00
#
_symmetry.space_group_name_H-M   'P 1'
#
loop_
_entity.id
_entity.type
_entity.pdbx_description
1 polymer ?
#
loop_
_entity_poly.entity_id
_entity_poly.type
_entity_poly.pdbx_seq_one_letter_code
_entity_poly.pdbx_strand_id
1 'polypeptide(L)'
;MFTTAGGVHDSLKKEFTPEGLLLGYNTMYFDDPKGSPLLKQFVREYKAKYGEYPPYECDHAYFNIESYKAAVEKAYATTKKWPSKAEVVKALEGIEVDSLSGKRSWREDHVQMCNFYQGITTHKNSYDFVTINPVEVVSTKQGMKPAGAKLMDWIAGWKI
;
A
#
# COMPACT_ATOMS: atom_id res chain seq x y z
N MET A 1 -6.65 4.72 -20.14
CA MET A 1 -6.40 3.90 -18.93
C MET A 1 -5.06 4.35 -18.35
N PHE A 2 -5.04 5.09 -17.24
CA PHE A 2 -3.81 5.42 -16.52
C PHE A 2 -3.66 4.41 -15.38
N THR A 3 -2.92 3.34 -15.61
CA THR A 3 -2.93 2.18 -14.68
C THR A 3 -2.13 2.42 -13.41
N THR A 4 -1.21 3.38 -13.39
CA THR A 4 -0.43 3.72 -12.20
C THR A 4 -0.06 5.20 -12.21
N ALA A 5 -0.68 6.01 -11.35
CA ALA A 5 -0.23 7.39 -11.12
C ALA A 5 0.60 7.50 -9.84
N GLY A 6 1.05 6.38 -9.32
CA GLY A 6 1.29 6.26 -7.90
C GLY A 6 2.38 7.21 -7.35
N GLY A 7 3.37 7.60 -8.16
CA GLY A 7 4.37 8.62 -7.78
C GLY A 7 4.09 10.06 -8.25
N VAL A 8 3.01 10.32 -9.00
CA VAL A 8 2.76 11.62 -9.67
C VAL A 8 1.29 12.06 -9.60
N HIS A 9 0.51 11.57 -8.63
CA HIS A 9 -0.93 11.84 -8.55
C HIS A 9 -1.24 13.34 -8.44
N ASP A 10 -0.43 14.10 -7.69
CA ASP A 10 -0.53 15.56 -7.60
C ASP A 10 -0.32 16.27 -8.95
N SER A 11 0.40 15.63 -9.88
CA SER A 11 0.65 16.14 -11.23
C SER A 11 -0.51 15.88 -12.18
N LEU A 12 -1.52 15.09 -11.80
CA LEU A 12 -2.71 14.85 -12.63
C LEU A 12 -3.70 16.02 -12.51
N LYS A 13 -3.28 17.21 -12.93
CA LYS A 13 -4.07 18.44 -12.83
C LYS A 13 -5.38 18.33 -13.59
N LYS A 14 -6.44 18.92 -13.04
CA LYS A 14 -7.79 18.92 -13.64
C LYS A 14 -7.81 19.56 -15.03
N GLU A 15 -6.91 20.51 -15.27
CA GLU A 15 -6.80 21.27 -16.53
C GLU A 15 -6.55 20.39 -17.76
N PHE A 16 -5.87 19.24 -17.59
CA PHE A 16 -5.54 18.33 -18.68
C PHE A 16 -5.87 16.86 -18.41
N THR A 17 -6.30 16.52 -17.19
CA THR A 17 -6.69 15.15 -16.83
C THR A 17 -8.22 15.05 -16.77
N PRO A 18 -8.88 14.35 -17.70
CA PRO A 18 -10.34 14.27 -17.73
C PRO A 18 -10.91 13.36 -16.62
N GLU A 19 -12.20 13.55 -16.30
CA GLU A 19 -12.98 12.60 -15.50
C GLU A 19 -13.25 11.30 -16.30
N GLY A 20 -13.65 10.23 -15.60
CA GLY A 20 -14.10 9.00 -16.25
C GLY A 20 -13.00 7.99 -16.59
N LEU A 21 -11.74 8.25 -16.19
CA LEU A 21 -10.62 7.34 -16.42
C LEU A 21 -10.42 6.42 -15.22
N LEU A 22 -10.14 5.14 -15.46
CA LEU A 22 -9.64 4.26 -14.40
C LEU A 22 -8.26 4.73 -13.95
N LEU A 23 -8.11 4.95 -12.65
CA LEU A 23 -6.89 5.39 -11.99
C LEU A 23 -6.58 4.48 -10.80
N GLY A 24 -5.40 3.86 -10.84
CA GLY A 24 -4.89 2.98 -9.79
C GLY A 24 -3.94 3.69 -8.83
N TYR A 25 -4.16 3.47 -7.56
CA TYR A 25 -3.26 3.71 -6.44
C TYR A 25 -2.81 2.35 -5.92
N ASN A 26 -1.52 2.17 -5.67
CA ASN A 26 -1.05 0.86 -5.20
C ASN A 26 -1.42 0.69 -3.71
N THR A 27 -0.47 0.65 -2.78
CA THR A 27 -0.81 0.19 -1.42
C THR A 27 -1.56 1.20 -0.56
N MET A 28 -1.73 2.44 -1.00
CA MET A 28 -2.33 3.50 -0.20
C MET A 28 -2.97 4.57 -1.10
N TYR A 29 -4.12 5.06 -0.67
CA TYR A 29 -4.76 6.25 -1.22
C TYR A 29 -4.82 7.34 -0.13
N PHE A 30 -4.20 8.49 -0.40
CA PHE A 30 -3.99 9.54 0.60
C PHE A 30 -5.29 10.14 1.13
N ASP A 31 -6.34 10.17 0.30
CA ASP A 31 -7.66 10.73 0.61
C ASP A 31 -8.70 9.63 0.83
N ASP A 32 -8.28 8.46 1.34
CA ASP A 32 -9.19 7.37 1.68
C ASP A 32 -10.22 7.86 2.72
N PRO A 33 -11.53 7.87 2.40
CA PRO A 33 -12.56 8.29 3.35
C PRO A 33 -12.61 7.38 4.59
N LYS A 34 -12.16 6.13 4.45
CA LYS A 34 -12.04 5.14 5.53
C LYS A 34 -10.64 5.11 6.17
N GLY A 35 -9.78 6.06 5.81
CA GLY A 35 -8.41 6.18 6.30
C GLY A 35 -8.31 6.27 7.82
N SER A 36 -7.32 5.57 8.37
CA SER A 36 -7.02 5.55 9.81
C SER A 36 -6.59 6.93 10.32
N PRO A 37 -6.64 7.17 11.65
CA PRO A 37 -6.05 8.38 12.24
C PRO A 37 -4.56 8.56 11.88
N LEU A 38 -3.82 7.45 11.80
CA LEU A 38 -2.42 7.43 11.37
C LEU A 38 -2.25 7.93 9.94
N LEU A 39 -3.05 7.44 8.99
CA LEU A 39 -3.02 7.93 7.61
C LEU A 39 -3.29 9.43 7.54
N LYS A 40 -4.38 9.87 8.20
CA LYS A 40 -4.79 11.28 8.21
C LYS A 40 -3.71 12.16 8.82
N GLN A 41 -3.02 11.69 9.86
CA GLN A 41 -1.89 12.41 10.44
C GLN A 41 -0.72 12.49 9.47
N PHE A 42 -0.30 11.36 8.91
CA PHE A 42 0.82 11.29 7.97
C PHE A 42 0.60 12.20 6.76
N VAL A 43 -0.60 12.21 6.17
CA VAL A 43 -0.95 13.06 5.02
C VAL A 43 -0.82 14.54 5.37
N ARG A 44 -1.33 14.97 6.53
CA ARG A 44 -1.19 16.37 6.99
C ARG A 44 0.27 16.77 7.18
N GLU A 45 1.05 15.93 7.87
CA GLU A 45 2.47 16.21 8.16
C GLU A 45 3.32 16.20 6.90
N TYR A 46 3.08 15.25 6.00
CA TYR A 46 3.77 15.15 4.72
C TYR A 46 3.48 16.40 3.86
N LYS A 47 2.22 16.81 3.76
CA LYS A 47 1.83 18.04 3.04
C LYS A 47 2.45 19.29 3.64
N ALA A 48 2.44 19.41 4.97
CA ALA A 48 3.05 20.55 5.66
C ALA A 48 4.58 20.63 5.44
N LYS A 49 5.25 19.48 5.34
CA LYS A 49 6.70 19.40 5.18
C LYS A 49 7.17 19.56 3.75
N TYR A 50 6.48 18.95 2.79
CA TYR A 50 6.95 18.82 1.41
C TYR A 50 6.10 19.59 0.39
N GLY A 51 4.92 20.09 0.79
CA GLY A 51 4.03 20.80 -0.13
C GLY A 51 3.29 19.90 -1.13
N GLU A 52 3.40 18.58 -0.99
CA GLU A 52 2.81 17.55 -1.86
C GLU A 52 1.99 16.55 -1.03
N TYR A 53 1.10 15.77 -1.65
CA TYR A 53 0.42 14.66 -0.98
C TYR A 53 1.23 13.37 -1.09
N PRO A 54 1.25 12.52 -0.04
CA PRO A 54 2.14 11.37 -0.01
C PRO A 54 1.73 10.32 -1.05
N PRO A 55 2.66 9.85 -1.89
CA PRO A 55 2.41 8.75 -2.80
C PRO A 55 2.38 7.41 -2.07
N TYR A 56 1.92 6.35 -2.73
CA TYR A 56 1.76 5.04 -2.10
C TYR A 56 3.10 4.42 -1.64
N GLU A 57 4.23 4.83 -2.23
CA GLU A 57 5.58 4.42 -1.83
C GLU A 57 5.86 4.74 -0.36
N CYS A 58 5.25 5.80 0.18
CA CYS A 58 5.35 6.13 1.60
C CYS A 58 4.81 5.00 2.49
N ASP A 59 3.70 4.38 2.10
CA ASP A 59 3.12 3.27 2.86
C ASP A 59 3.98 1.99 2.75
N HIS A 60 4.59 1.72 1.60
CA HIS A 60 5.57 0.64 1.50
C HIS A 60 6.79 0.85 2.40
N ALA A 61 7.36 2.06 2.39
CA ALA A 61 8.50 2.38 3.24
C ALA A 61 8.13 2.27 4.73
N TYR A 62 6.97 2.82 5.12
CA TYR A 62 6.44 2.74 6.48
C TYR A 62 6.28 1.28 6.93
N PHE A 63 5.56 0.46 6.14
CA PHE A 63 5.35 -0.95 6.44
C PHE A 63 6.66 -1.74 6.58
N ASN A 64 7.63 -1.50 5.70
CA ASN A 64 8.91 -2.21 5.74
C ASN A 64 9.68 -1.91 7.03
N ILE A 65 9.68 -0.67 7.48
CA ILE A 65 10.36 -0.26 8.72
C ILE A 65 9.63 -0.84 9.95
N GLU A 66 8.29 -0.72 10.00
CA GLU A 66 7.51 -1.24 11.12
C GLU A 66 7.58 -2.77 11.22
N SER A 67 7.48 -3.48 10.10
CA SER A 67 7.60 -4.94 10.09
C SER A 67 9.02 -5.41 10.44
N TYR A 68 10.05 -4.71 9.97
CA TYR A 68 11.43 -4.98 10.36
C TYR A 68 11.64 -4.80 11.86
N LYS A 69 11.18 -3.68 12.43
CA LYS A 69 11.22 -3.42 13.88
C LYS A 69 10.52 -4.53 14.65
N ALA A 70 9.27 -4.86 14.28
CA ALA A 70 8.50 -5.90 14.96
C ALA A 70 9.16 -7.28 14.87
N ALA A 71 9.81 -7.61 13.75
CA ALA A 71 10.57 -8.85 13.61
C ALA A 71 11.84 -8.87 14.46
N VAL A 72 12.58 -7.74 14.54
CA VAL A 72 13.73 -7.60 15.43
C VAL A 72 13.31 -7.77 16.89
N GLU A 73 12.24 -7.11 17.32
CA GLU A 73 11.69 -7.21 18.67
C GLU A 73 11.24 -8.64 18.99
N LYS A 74 10.54 -9.30 18.07
CA LYS A 74 10.12 -10.71 18.20
C LYS A 74 11.31 -11.67 18.31
N ALA A 75 12.35 -11.49 17.51
CA ALA A 75 13.55 -12.33 17.58
C ALA A 75 14.36 -12.09 18.86
N TYR A 76 14.53 -10.81 19.24
CA TYR A 76 15.21 -10.42 20.48
C TYR A 76 14.50 -10.98 21.72
N ALA A 77 13.16 -11.04 21.71
CA ALA A 77 12.39 -11.54 22.85
C ALA A 77 12.80 -12.95 23.29
N THR A 78 13.22 -13.79 22.33
CA THR A 78 13.64 -15.19 22.55
C THR A 78 15.10 -15.30 23.02
N THR A 79 16.03 -14.56 22.40
CA THR A 79 17.47 -14.75 22.62
C THR A 79 18.10 -13.72 23.56
N LYS A 80 17.41 -12.60 23.82
CA LYS A 80 17.92 -11.40 24.51
C LYS A 80 19.22 -10.86 23.90
N LYS A 81 19.44 -11.09 22.62
CA LYS A 81 20.59 -10.63 21.84
C LYS A 81 20.11 -10.02 20.54
N TRP A 82 20.92 -9.12 19.98
CA TRP A 82 20.63 -8.59 18.65
C TRP A 82 20.51 -9.74 17.64
N PRO A 83 19.40 -9.85 16.89
CA PRO A 83 19.16 -10.98 16.01
C PRO A 83 20.02 -10.92 14.76
N SER A 84 20.43 -12.10 14.28
CA SER A 84 21.02 -12.27 12.96
C SER A 84 19.99 -12.02 11.86
N LYS A 85 20.47 -11.81 10.63
CA LYS A 85 19.59 -11.65 9.45
C LYS A 85 18.62 -12.82 9.29
N ALA A 86 19.08 -14.06 9.51
CA ALA A 86 18.24 -15.25 9.35
C ALA A 86 17.12 -15.30 10.41
N GLU A 87 17.41 -14.91 11.65
CA GLU A 87 16.41 -14.83 12.71
C GLU A 87 15.37 -13.74 12.42
N VAL A 88 15.78 -12.58 11.88
CA VAL A 88 14.84 -11.54 11.45
C VAL A 88 13.97 -12.01 10.31
N VAL A 89 14.55 -12.63 9.27
CA VAL A 89 13.78 -13.19 8.14
C VAL A 89 12.75 -14.20 8.64
N LYS A 90 13.15 -15.10 9.54
CA LYS A 90 12.21 -16.07 10.13
C LYS A 90 11.14 -15.40 10.97
N ALA A 91 11.47 -14.34 11.70
CA ALA A 91 10.52 -13.61 12.53
C ALA A 91 9.49 -12.80 11.69
N LEU A 92 9.88 -12.34 10.50
CA LEU A 92 9.00 -11.67 9.54
C LEU A 92 7.92 -12.60 8.99
N GLU A 93 8.17 -13.90 8.83
CA GLU A 93 7.17 -14.84 8.33
C GLU A 93 5.88 -14.81 9.18
N GLY A 94 4.75 -14.48 8.55
CA GLY A 94 3.45 -14.38 9.20
C GLY A 94 3.25 -13.13 10.06
N ILE A 95 4.20 -12.19 10.09
CA ILE A 95 4.05 -10.98 10.91
C ILE A 95 2.97 -10.06 10.33
N GLU A 96 2.17 -9.46 11.20
CA GLU A 96 1.19 -8.43 10.85
C GLU A 96 1.45 -7.18 11.69
N VAL A 97 1.49 -6.02 11.04
CA VAL A 97 1.72 -4.73 11.68
C VAL A 97 0.78 -3.66 11.11
N ASP A 98 0.57 -2.60 11.86
CA ASP A 98 -0.17 -1.43 11.38
C ASP A 98 0.71 -0.61 10.43
N SER A 99 0.13 -0.17 9.31
CA SER A 99 0.74 0.73 8.32
C SER A 99 -0.21 1.90 8.01
N LEU A 100 0.22 2.81 7.14
CA LEU A 100 -0.61 3.95 6.71
C LEU A 100 -1.92 3.48 6.06
N SER A 101 -1.87 2.43 5.25
CA SER A 101 -3.05 1.81 4.61
C SER A 101 -3.83 0.82 5.49
N GLY A 102 -3.57 0.79 6.79
CA GLY A 102 -4.11 -0.19 7.73
C GLY A 102 -3.20 -1.39 7.92
N LYS A 103 -3.76 -2.52 8.37
CA LYS A 103 -2.97 -3.72 8.67
C LYS A 103 -2.40 -4.35 7.40
N ARG A 104 -1.09 -4.61 7.44
CA ARG A 104 -0.33 -5.29 6.39
C ARG A 104 0.47 -6.42 7.00
N SER A 105 0.80 -7.43 6.20
CA SER A 105 1.52 -8.60 6.71
C SER A 105 2.52 -9.18 5.71
N TRP A 106 3.41 -10.04 6.21
CA TRP A 106 4.26 -10.86 5.37
C TRP A 106 3.72 -12.29 5.37
N ARG A 107 3.46 -12.84 4.19
CA ARG A 107 3.12 -14.26 4.03
C ARG A 107 4.39 -15.11 4.23
N GLU A 108 4.20 -16.37 4.58
CA GLU A 108 5.30 -17.31 4.87
C GLU A 108 6.28 -17.49 3.69
N ASP A 109 5.82 -17.29 2.44
CA ASP A 109 6.66 -17.32 1.23
C ASP A 109 7.29 -15.96 0.89
N HIS A 110 7.41 -15.07 1.90
CA HIS A 110 8.07 -13.77 1.85
C HIS A 110 7.42 -12.78 0.87
N VAL A 111 6.11 -12.91 0.69
CA VAL A 111 5.32 -11.97 -0.11
C VAL A 111 4.59 -11.00 0.80
N GLN A 112 4.67 -9.70 0.48
CA GLN A 112 3.93 -8.67 1.20
C GLN A 112 2.44 -8.76 0.90
N MET A 113 1.63 -8.71 1.95
CA MET A 113 0.19 -8.66 1.90
C MET A 113 -0.28 -7.24 2.18
N CYS A 114 -1.13 -6.71 1.31
CA CYS A 114 -1.62 -5.34 1.35
C CYS A 114 -2.98 -5.22 0.65
N ASN A 115 -3.46 -3.99 0.52
CA ASN A 115 -4.62 -3.63 -0.27
C ASN A 115 -4.18 -2.72 -1.42
N PHE A 116 -4.76 -2.90 -2.59
CA PHE A 116 -4.65 -2.00 -3.73
C PHE A 116 -5.88 -1.10 -3.81
N TYR A 117 -5.70 0.15 -4.22
CA TYR A 117 -6.77 1.14 -4.30
C TYR A 117 -7.01 1.54 -5.76
N GLN A 118 -8.24 1.66 -6.20
CA GLN A 118 -8.52 2.16 -7.55
C GLN A 118 -9.86 2.88 -7.61
N GLY A 119 -10.08 3.60 -8.70
CA GLY A 119 -11.39 4.14 -8.98
C GLY A 119 -11.42 4.94 -10.26
N ILE A 120 -12.52 5.67 -10.45
CA ILE A 120 -12.72 6.51 -11.62
C ILE A 120 -12.34 7.95 -11.31
N THR A 121 -11.57 8.59 -12.18
CA THR A 121 -11.14 9.97 -12.00
C THR A 121 -12.35 10.89 -11.89
N THR A 122 -12.32 11.77 -10.90
CA THR A 122 -13.31 12.82 -10.70
C THR A 122 -12.66 14.14 -10.32
N HIS A 123 -13.31 15.22 -10.70
CA HIS A 123 -12.99 16.60 -10.34
C HIS A 123 -13.76 17.05 -9.09
N LYS A 124 -14.70 16.23 -8.58
CA LYS A 124 -15.55 16.51 -7.42
C LYS A 124 -14.78 16.39 -6.10
N ASN A 125 -13.79 17.24 -5.93
CA ASN A 125 -12.91 17.34 -4.76
C ASN A 125 -12.35 18.76 -4.65
N SER A 126 -11.70 19.10 -3.53
CA SER A 126 -11.10 20.42 -3.29
C SER A 126 -9.67 20.58 -3.79
N TYR A 127 -9.05 19.54 -4.34
CA TYR A 127 -7.68 19.57 -4.86
C TYR A 127 -7.64 20.21 -6.28
N ASP A 128 -6.46 20.62 -6.75
CA ASP A 128 -6.24 21.10 -8.12
C ASP A 128 -5.96 19.96 -9.11
N PHE A 129 -5.87 18.72 -8.62
CA PHE A 129 -5.71 17.48 -9.38
C PHE A 129 -6.93 16.55 -9.22
N VAL A 130 -7.01 15.53 -10.08
CA VAL A 130 -8.11 14.56 -10.05
C VAL A 130 -7.99 13.59 -8.87
N THR A 131 -9.10 13.22 -8.27
CA THR A 131 -9.19 12.14 -7.28
C THR A 131 -9.96 10.96 -7.85
N ILE A 132 -10.17 9.90 -7.08
CA ILE A 132 -10.96 8.73 -7.49
C ILE A 132 -12.29 8.62 -6.75
N ASN A 133 -13.35 8.25 -7.46
CA ASN A 133 -14.66 7.91 -6.90
C ASN A 133 -15.43 6.95 -7.83
N PRO A 134 -15.91 5.78 -7.36
CA PRO A 134 -15.73 5.23 -6.02
C PRO A 134 -14.27 4.87 -5.72
N VAL A 135 -13.92 4.82 -4.44
CA VAL A 135 -12.65 4.22 -3.97
C VAL A 135 -12.89 2.73 -3.77
N GLU A 136 -12.41 1.93 -4.70
CA GLU A 136 -12.41 0.48 -4.64
C GLU A 136 -11.12 -0.01 -3.99
N VAL A 137 -11.24 -1.07 -3.19
CA VAL A 137 -10.11 -1.66 -2.46
C VAL A 137 -10.04 -3.16 -2.78
N VAL A 138 -8.92 -3.60 -3.33
CA VAL A 138 -8.66 -5.00 -3.69
C VAL A 138 -7.55 -5.54 -2.82
N SER A 139 -7.86 -6.49 -1.93
CA SER A 139 -6.84 -7.12 -1.08
C SER A 139 -5.96 -8.09 -1.88
N THR A 140 -4.67 -8.17 -1.56
CA THR A 140 -3.79 -9.23 -2.09
C THR A 140 -4.26 -10.63 -1.72
N LYS A 141 -5.09 -10.80 -0.70
CA LYS A 141 -5.74 -12.09 -0.39
C LYS A 141 -6.61 -12.59 -1.55
N GLN A 142 -7.13 -11.68 -2.37
CA GLN A 142 -7.92 -11.97 -3.56
C GLN A 142 -7.12 -11.77 -4.85
N GLY A 143 -6.40 -10.65 -4.95
CA GLY A 143 -5.75 -10.19 -6.19
C GLY A 143 -4.36 -10.78 -6.46
N MET A 144 -3.84 -11.64 -5.58
CA MET A 144 -2.49 -12.19 -5.72
C MET A 144 -2.49 -13.71 -5.76
N LYS A 145 -1.52 -14.27 -6.48
CA LYS A 145 -1.35 -15.71 -6.61
C LYS A 145 -1.24 -16.39 -5.23
N PRO A 146 -1.78 -17.62 -5.08
CA PRO A 146 -1.54 -18.44 -3.90
C PRO A 146 -0.04 -18.67 -3.63
N ALA A 147 0.29 -19.02 -2.39
CA ALA A 147 1.66 -19.41 -2.03
C ALA A 147 2.12 -20.60 -2.87
N GLY A 148 3.39 -20.60 -3.29
CA GLY A 148 3.97 -21.65 -4.12
C GLY A 148 3.52 -21.71 -5.59
N ALA A 149 2.45 -21.01 -5.98
CA ALA A 149 2.00 -20.97 -7.37
C ALA A 149 2.97 -20.16 -8.26
N LYS A 150 3.18 -20.59 -9.51
CA LYS A 150 3.80 -19.75 -10.55
C LYS A 150 2.75 -18.79 -11.12
N LEU A 151 3.16 -17.55 -11.39
CA LEU A 151 2.24 -16.49 -11.82
C LEU A 151 1.47 -16.88 -13.10
N MET A 152 2.18 -17.35 -14.12
CA MET A 152 1.57 -17.67 -15.42
C MET A 152 0.62 -18.88 -15.34
N ASP A 153 1.01 -19.92 -14.59
CA ASP A 153 0.16 -21.11 -14.38
C ASP A 153 -1.13 -20.75 -13.64
N TRP A 154 -1.04 -19.85 -12.65
CA TRP A 154 -2.21 -19.36 -11.92
C TRP A 154 -3.17 -18.59 -12.83
N ILE A 155 -2.65 -17.67 -13.66
CA ILE A 155 -3.46 -16.89 -14.62
C ILE A 155 -4.11 -17.80 -15.65
N ALA A 156 -3.38 -18.77 -16.20
CA ALA A 156 -3.91 -19.72 -17.19
C ALA A 156 -5.05 -20.59 -16.64
N GLY A 157 -5.14 -20.74 -15.31
CA GLY A 157 -6.22 -21.46 -14.64
C GLY A 157 -7.51 -20.65 -14.42
N TRP A 158 -7.54 -19.35 -14.73
CA TRP A 158 -8.73 -18.53 -14.54
C TRP A 158 -9.81 -18.89 -15.55
N LYS A 159 -11.05 -19.03 -15.08
CA LYS A 159 -12.22 -19.17 -15.94
C LYS A 159 -12.83 -17.78 -16.12
N ILE A 160 -12.83 -17.31 -17.37
CA ILE A 160 -13.45 -16.04 -17.79
C ILE A 160 -14.92 -16.30 -18.09
#